data_AF-A0A1Q8B3D3-F1
#
_entry.id   AF-A0A1Q8B3D3-F1
#
_cell.length_a   1.000
_cell.length_b   1.000
_cell.length_c   1.000
_cell.angle_alpha   90.00
_cell.angle_beta   90.00
_cell.angle_gamma   90.00
#
_symmetry.space_group_name_H-M   'P 1'
#
loop_
_entity.id
_entity.type
_entity.pdbx_description
1 polymer ?
#
loop_
_entity_poly.entity_id
_entity_poly.type
_entity_poly.pdbx_seq_one_letter_code
_entity_poly.pdbx_strand_id
1 'polypeptide(L)'
;MRARPLNRLFLVLLTLAATATAPARINAQLVRDGPPQKAASPPSKAQDGAPGGKLRLTQDVSLSGGDHWMDTGIDAKAGERVVITASGALRYADAPEQNGPQGLSRGWKDLLRILPLRDAGRGALVGRIGDQDTGQPFLVGAKSDFTVVSAGRLYLGVNQESNDSADGSYAAHVEVYEPDKTVTPVTFAARDVKEISGVDGSLFSKMPRRVSDKDGNPGDMVNFILLGPENAVQQVFERAGWVKVDRAPRDAVLTALIESLSKEAYVQMPMSQLYLFGRYQDYGFAHADPVAVVATRHHLRLWKAPFTAAGQTVWVGAATHDTGFERDRRNNGITHKIDPNVDAERDYVEKTLSATGLVTEKTHFVPDHALKEAKTATGGSFHSSGQVLVLKLVSCNSGS
;
A
#
# COMPACT_ATOMS: atom_id res chain seq x y z
N MET A 1 68.76 51.22 27.86
CA MET A 1 67.98 52.39 27.38
C MET A 1 68.33 52.64 25.92
N ARG A 2 67.35 53.16 25.17
CA ARG A 2 67.42 53.71 23.80
C ARG A 2 66.97 52.78 22.67
N ALA A 3 66.24 53.43 21.77
CA ALA A 3 65.45 52.89 20.68
C ALA A 3 66.12 53.14 19.32
N ARG A 4 65.89 52.18 18.38
CA ARG A 4 65.77 52.30 16.90
C ARG A 4 67.02 52.76 16.10
N PRO A 5 67.09 52.65 14.74
CA PRO A 5 66.24 51.96 13.73
C PRO A 5 67.03 51.28 12.54
N LEU A 6 66.27 50.81 11.52
CA LEU A 6 66.63 50.37 10.14
C LEU A 6 67.45 49.05 10.03
N ASN A 7 67.27 48.15 9.07
CA ASN A 7 66.94 48.30 7.65
C ASN A 7 66.54 46.93 7.04
N ARG A 8 65.62 46.96 6.06
CA ARG A 8 65.45 46.06 4.89
C ARG A 8 65.79 44.56 4.98
N LEU A 9 64.80 43.72 4.64
CA LEU A 9 65.06 42.60 3.73
C LEU A 9 63.85 42.37 2.79
N PHE A 10 64.12 42.45 1.49
CA PHE A 10 63.20 42.17 0.40
C PHE A 10 63.56 40.78 -0.16
N LEU A 11 62.54 39.92 -0.33
CA LEU A 11 62.41 38.77 -1.25
C LEU A 11 63.47 37.65 -1.16
N VAL A 12 63.13 36.35 -1.26
CA VAL A 12 62.51 35.70 -2.41
C VAL A 12 61.74 34.44 -1.98
N LEU A 13 60.61 34.22 -2.68
CA LEU A 13 59.74 33.05 -2.67
C LEU A 13 60.48 31.71 -2.81
N LEU A 14 60.01 30.69 -2.09
CA LEU A 14 59.79 29.39 -2.72
C LEU A 14 58.38 28.89 -2.36
N THR A 15 57.57 28.73 -3.40
CA THR A 15 56.20 28.20 -3.40
C THR A 15 56.17 26.74 -2.99
N LEU A 16 55.37 26.39 -1.98
CA LEU A 16 54.76 25.06 -1.86
C LEU A 16 53.25 25.24 -1.83
N ALA A 17 52.59 24.79 -2.90
CA ALA A 17 51.15 24.74 -3.01
C ALA A 17 50.60 23.67 -2.07
N ALA A 18 49.83 24.07 -1.06
CA ALA A 18 49.00 23.16 -0.28
C ALA A 18 47.66 23.00 -1.01
N THR A 19 47.49 21.91 -1.76
CA THR A 19 46.19 21.49 -2.28
C THR A 19 45.34 21.00 -1.11
N ALA A 20 44.43 21.85 -0.64
CA ALA A 20 43.33 21.41 0.20
C ALA A 20 42.35 20.61 -0.66
N THR A 21 42.43 19.28 -0.61
CA THR A 21 41.42 18.41 -1.20
C THR A 21 40.14 18.54 -0.38
N ALA A 22 39.17 19.26 -0.92
CA ALA A 22 37.80 19.24 -0.43
C ALA A 22 37.26 17.79 -0.50
N PRO A 23 36.51 17.30 0.49
CA PRO A 23 35.87 16.00 0.38
C PRO A 23 34.92 16.03 -0.81
N ALA A 24 35.09 15.07 -1.72
CA ALA A 24 34.22 14.90 -2.86
C ALA A 24 32.77 14.80 -2.37
N ARG A 25 31.93 15.74 -2.79
CA ARG A 25 30.48 15.60 -2.66
C ARG A 25 30.08 14.40 -3.52
N ILE A 26 29.81 13.27 -2.88
CA ILE A 26 29.06 12.18 -3.50
C ILE A 26 27.65 12.75 -3.68
N ASN A 27 27.40 13.34 -4.85
CA ASN A 27 26.04 13.60 -5.30
C ASN A 27 25.42 12.22 -5.53
N ALA A 28 24.66 11.74 -4.54
CA ALA A 28 23.67 10.69 -4.77
C ALA A 28 22.60 11.28 -5.70
N GLN A 29 22.86 11.24 -7.01
CA GLN A 29 21.83 11.40 -8.03
C GLN A 29 20.92 10.19 -7.95
N LEU A 30 19.90 10.26 -7.10
CA LEU A 30 18.65 9.54 -7.32
C LEU A 30 17.85 10.31 -8.38
N VAL A 31 18.36 10.32 -9.60
CA VAL A 31 17.55 10.66 -10.77
C VAL A 31 16.67 9.45 -11.02
N ARG A 32 15.37 9.58 -10.72
CA ARG A 32 14.35 8.63 -11.15
C ARG A 32 14.26 8.72 -12.68
N ASP A 33 14.95 7.84 -13.41
CA ASP A 33 14.65 7.58 -14.82
C ASP A 33 13.45 6.64 -14.89
N GLY A 34 12.26 7.23 -14.82
CA GLY A 34 10.98 6.58 -15.09
C GLY A 34 9.98 7.66 -15.49
N PRO A 35 9.09 7.41 -16.48
CA PRO A 35 8.07 8.38 -16.86
C PRO A 35 7.21 8.73 -15.63
N PRO A 36 6.74 9.99 -15.49
CA PRO A 36 5.84 10.35 -14.42
C PRO A 36 4.62 9.43 -14.46
N GLN A 37 4.41 8.64 -13.40
CA GLN A 37 3.23 7.79 -13.28
C GLN A 37 1.99 8.69 -13.30
N LYS A 38 1.03 8.34 -14.16
CA LYS A 38 -0.26 9.03 -14.24
C LYS A 38 -1.02 8.80 -12.93
N ALA A 39 -1.76 9.81 -12.48
CA ALA A 39 -2.62 9.70 -11.32
C ALA A 39 -3.47 8.44 -11.33
N ALA A 40 -3.52 7.76 -10.18
CA ALA A 40 -4.38 6.60 -9.97
C ALA A 40 -5.79 6.98 -10.44
N SER A 41 -6.17 6.34 -11.54
CA SER A 41 -7.44 6.60 -12.20
C SER A 41 -8.56 6.03 -11.33
N PRO A 42 -9.79 6.54 -11.48
CA PRO A 42 -10.96 5.93 -10.85
C PRO A 42 -10.99 4.41 -11.05
N PRO A 43 -11.61 3.65 -10.13
CA PRO A 43 -11.43 2.21 -10.00
C PRO A 43 -11.80 1.40 -11.26
N SER A 44 -12.58 1.99 -12.18
CA SER A 44 -12.66 1.58 -13.58
C SER A 44 -13.09 2.78 -14.44
N LYS A 45 -12.38 3.10 -15.53
CA LYS A 45 -12.87 4.12 -16.49
C LYS A 45 -14.14 3.61 -17.15
N ALA A 46 -15.21 4.41 -17.14
CA ALA A 46 -16.43 4.08 -17.86
C ALA A 46 -16.16 3.97 -19.38
N GLN A 47 -16.87 3.07 -20.05
CA GLN A 47 -16.90 3.02 -21.52
C GLN A 47 -17.53 4.30 -22.08
N ASP A 48 -17.02 4.80 -23.21
CA ASP A 48 -17.50 6.03 -23.85
C ASP A 48 -19.00 5.93 -24.20
N GLY A 49 -19.81 6.77 -23.57
CA GLY A 49 -21.26 6.83 -23.76
C GLY A 49 -21.97 7.50 -22.59
N ALA A 50 -23.18 8.04 -22.80
CA ALA A 50 -24.03 8.54 -21.72
C ALA A 50 -24.30 7.42 -20.68
N PRO A 51 -24.57 7.75 -19.40
CA PRO A 51 -24.93 6.75 -18.40
C PRO A 51 -26.09 5.87 -18.88
N GLY A 52 -25.80 4.61 -19.23
CA GLY A 52 -26.80 3.67 -19.77
C GLY A 52 -27.79 3.16 -18.70
N GLY A 53 -27.39 3.24 -17.42
CA GLY A 53 -28.21 2.85 -16.28
C GLY A 53 -29.24 3.91 -15.89
N LYS A 54 -30.30 3.50 -15.19
CA LYS A 54 -31.27 4.43 -14.58
C LYS A 54 -30.59 5.22 -13.46
N LEU A 55 -30.81 6.53 -13.39
CA LEU A 55 -30.36 7.35 -12.26
C LEU A 55 -31.00 6.82 -10.97
N ARG A 56 -30.15 6.37 -10.03
CA ARG A 56 -30.55 5.87 -8.71
C ARG A 56 -30.63 7.00 -7.70
N LEU A 57 -29.63 7.89 -7.72
CA LEU A 57 -29.43 8.92 -6.71
C LEU A 57 -28.66 10.10 -7.30
N THR A 58 -28.99 11.31 -6.85
CA THR A 58 -28.23 12.54 -7.09
C THR A 58 -28.06 13.29 -5.77
N GLN A 59 -26.88 13.84 -5.52
CA GLN A 59 -26.57 14.56 -4.29
C GLN A 59 -25.48 15.62 -4.50
N ASP A 60 -25.72 16.81 -3.97
CA ASP A 60 -24.71 17.86 -3.88
C ASP A 60 -23.95 17.76 -2.56
N VAL A 61 -22.63 17.92 -2.63
CA VAL A 61 -21.70 17.86 -1.51
C VAL A 61 -20.81 19.10 -1.56
N SER A 62 -20.61 19.77 -0.43
CA SER A 62 -19.66 20.87 -0.32
C SER A 62 -18.50 20.48 0.58
N LEU A 63 -17.27 20.77 0.13
CA LEU A 63 -16.05 20.53 0.89
C LEU A 63 -15.34 21.85 1.12
N SER A 64 -15.03 22.19 2.36
CA SER A 64 -14.16 23.29 2.72
C SER A 64 -12.69 22.89 2.56
N GLY A 65 -11.79 23.86 2.42
CA GLY A 65 -10.35 23.59 2.33
C GLY A 65 -9.71 22.99 3.59
N GLY A 66 -10.45 22.81 4.68
CA GLY A 66 -10.03 22.04 5.86
C GLY A 66 -10.51 20.58 5.87
N ASP A 67 -11.40 20.20 4.94
CA ASP A 67 -11.97 18.85 4.91
C ASP A 67 -11.03 17.85 4.25
N HIS A 68 -10.31 17.07 5.06
CA HIS A 68 -9.42 16.02 4.55
C HIS A 68 -10.21 14.85 3.93
N TRP A 69 -11.24 14.38 4.65
CA TRP A 69 -12.20 13.38 4.19
C TRP A 69 -13.57 13.68 4.78
N MET A 70 -14.58 13.73 3.92
CA MET A 70 -15.99 13.92 4.25
C MET A 70 -16.76 12.66 3.83
N ASP A 71 -17.56 12.12 4.75
CA ASP A 71 -18.54 11.08 4.44
C ASP A 71 -19.69 11.71 3.63
N THR A 72 -19.93 11.20 2.42
CA THR A 72 -21.06 11.65 1.60
C THR A 72 -22.40 11.05 2.04
N GLY A 73 -22.39 9.98 2.83
CA GLY A 73 -23.56 9.17 3.14
C GLY A 73 -23.99 8.22 2.01
N ILE A 74 -23.29 8.23 0.87
CA ILE A 74 -23.63 7.42 -0.30
C ILE A 74 -23.00 6.03 -0.17
N ASP A 75 -23.85 5.00 -0.09
CA ASP A 75 -23.41 3.61 -0.24
C ASP A 75 -23.43 3.22 -1.72
N ALA A 76 -22.24 3.12 -2.30
CA ALA A 76 -22.02 2.69 -3.67
C ALA A 76 -22.03 1.16 -3.73
N LYS A 77 -22.70 0.59 -4.74
CA LYS A 77 -22.76 -0.86 -4.96
C LYS A 77 -21.90 -1.25 -6.15
N ALA A 78 -21.34 -2.46 -6.11
CA ALA A 78 -20.59 -2.98 -7.23
C ALA A 78 -21.45 -3.01 -8.51
N GLY A 79 -20.87 -2.57 -9.61
CA GLY A 79 -21.51 -2.39 -10.92
C GLY A 79 -22.16 -1.03 -11.15
N GLU A 80 -22.42 -0.23 -10.10
CA GLU A 80 -23.00 1.10 -10.28
C GLU A 80 -22.05 2.03 -11.01
N ARG A 81 -22.58 2.93 -11.84
CA ARG A 81 -21.79 3.99 -12.47
C ARG A 81 -21.94 5.26 -11.63
N VAL A 82 -20.82 5.88 -11.28
CA VAL A 82 -20.79 7.11 -10.49
C VAL A 82 -20.17 8.20 -11.35
N VAL A 83 -20.91 9.30 -11.49
CA VAL A 83 -20.45 10.52 -12.16
C VAL A 83 -20.35 11.61 -11.11
N ILE A 84 -19.20 12.25 -11.02
CA ILE A 84 -18.96 13.37 -10.11
C ILE A 84 -18.48 14.54 -10.94
N THR A 85 -19.12 15.70 -10.78
CA THR A 85 -18.68 16.96 -11.35
C THR A 85 -18.43 17.94 -10.23
N ALA A 86 -17.34 18.68 -10.27
CA ALA A 86 -16.97 19.59 -9.20
C ALA A 86 -16.49 20.93 -9.73
N SER A 87 -16.78 21.97 -8.96
CA SER A 87 -16.34 23.35 -9.21
C SER A 87 -15.97 24.03 -7.89
N GLY A 88 -15.45 25.25 -7.98
CA GLY A 88 -14.95 26.01 -6.84
C GLY A 88 -13.43 26.16 -6.87
N ALA A 89 -12.89 26.76 -5.81
CA ALA A 89 -11.47 27.06 -5.71
C ALA A 89 -11.01 27.03 -4.26
N LEU A 90 -9.76 26.60 -4.08
CA LEU A 90 -9.02 26.65 -2.82
C LEU A 90 -7.83 27.59 -2.94
N ARG A 91 -7.49 28.26 -1.84
CA ARG A 91 -6.30 29.12 -1.71
C ARG A 91 -5.47 28.67 -0.51
N TYR A 92 -4.28 28.14 -0.78
CA TYR A 92 -3.27 27.95 0.26
C TYR A 92 -2.46 29.23 0.44
N ALA A 93 -2.09 29.53 1.68
CA ALA A 93 -1.34 30.75 2.02
C ALA A 93 0.05 30.81 1.35
N ASP A 94 0.68 29.66 1.12
CA ASP A 94 2.00 29.53 0.51
C ASP A 94 1.96 29.24 -1.00
N ALA A 95 0.77 29.15 -1.61
CA ALA A 95 0.60 28.89 -3.03
C ALA A 95 0.47 30.18 -3.84
N PRO A 96 1.16 30.30 -4.99
CA PRO A 96 1.11 31.50 -5.82
C PRO A 96 -0.28 31.74 -6.41
N GLU A 97 -1.01 30.66 -6.72
CA GLU A 97 -2.32 30.71 -7.38
C GLU A 97 -3.37 29.90 -6.63
N GLN A 98 -4.64 30.24 -6.87
CA GLN A 98 -5.78 29.45 -6.42
C GLN A 98 -5.81 28.17 -7.26
N ASN A 99 -6.23 27.06 -6.67
CA ASN A 99 -6.42 25.82 -7.40
C ASN A 99 -7.91 25.46 -7.50
N GLY A 100 -8.32 24.98 -8.67
CA GLY A 100 -9.59 24.30 -8.84
C GLY A 100 -9.52 22.84 -8.38
N PRO A 101 -10.60 22.06 -8.56
CA PRO A 101 -10.69 20.66 -8.12
C PRO A 101 -9.62 19.73 -8.69
N GLN A 102 -8.92 20.13 -9.76
CA GLN A 102 -7.79 19.37 -10.31
C GLN A 102 -6.53 19.41 -9.42
N GLY A 103 -6.48 20.34 -8.46
CA GLY A 103 -5.33 20.59 -7.60
C GLY A 103 -4.25 21.45 -8.26
N LEU A 104 -3.23 21.80 -7.46
CA LEU A 104 -2.05 22.52 -7.91
C LEU A 104 -1.16 21.63 -8.80
N SER A 105 -0.56 22.21 -9.83
CA SER A 105 0.53 21.55 -10.57
C SER A 105 1.66 21.21 -9.61
N ARG A 106 2.13 19.95 -9.61
CA ARG A 106 3.17 19.51 -8.67
C ARG A 106 4.48 20.25 -8.92
N GLY A 107 4.99 20.90 -7.88
CA GLY A 107 6.36 21.43 -7.84
C GLY A 107 7.32 20.51 -7.09
N TRP A 108 8.62 20.84 -7.10
CA TRP A 108 9.65 20.10 -6.34
C TRP A 108 9.32 19.99 -4.84
N LYS A 109 8.69 21.02 -4.26
CA LYS A 109 8.29 21.01 -2.84
C LYS A 109 7.18 19.98 -2.53
N ASP A 110 6.32 19.67 -3.51
CA ASP A 110 5.23 18.70 -3.33
C ASP A 110 5.70 17.25 -3.40
N LEU A 111 6.94 17.00 -3.83
CA LEU A 111 7.55 15.67 -3.79
C LEU A 111 7.88 15.20 -2.37
N LEU A 112 7.96 16.14 -1.42
CA LEU A 112 8.23 15.86 -0.01
C LEU A 112 6.94 15.78 0.84
N ARG A 113 5.79 16.17 0.27
CA ARG A 113 4.50 16.16 0.97
C ARG A 113 3.89 14.77 1.01
N ILE A 114 3.22 14.46 2.12
CA ILE A 114 2.54 13.20 2.35
C ILE A 114 1.06 13.37 1.99
N LEU A 115 0.74 13.22 0.71
CA LEU A 115 -0.62 13.39 0.20
C LEU A 115 -1.38 12.05 0.20
N PRO A 116 -2.70 12.05 0.46
CA PRO A 116 -3.55 10.87 0.33
C PRO A 116 -3.46 10.20 -1.06
N LEU A 117 -3.39 10.99 -2.12
CA LEU A 117 -3.16 10.56 -3.49
C LEU A 117 -1.89 11.19 -4.05
N ARG A 118 -0.82 10.39 -4.11
CA ARG A 118 0.54 10.82 -4.45
C ARG A 118 0.68 11.50 -5.80
N ASP A 119 -0.04 10.99 -6.78
CA ASP A 119 0.11 11.39 -8.18
C ASP A 119 -0.84 12.53 -8.57
N ALA A 120 -1.69 12.98 -7.64
CA ALA A 120 -2.49 14.17 -7.78
C ALA A 120 -1.84 15.37 -7.08
N GLY A 121 -2.15 16.56 -7.56
CA GLY A 121 -1.69 17.81 -6.96
C GLY A 121 -2.23 18.03 -5.55
N ARG A 122 -1.50 18.81 -4.73
CA ARG A 122 -2.03 19.33 -3.46
C ARG A 122 -3.33 20.10 -3.75
N GLY A 123 -4.35 19.89 -2.91
CA GLY A 123 -5.65 20.54 -3.05
C GLY A 123 -6.56 19.94 -4.11
N ALA A 124 -6.15 18.87 -4.80
CA ALA A 124 -7.04 18.14 -5.71
C ALA A 124 -8.24 17.54 -4.96
N LEU A 125 -9.41 17.51 -5.58
CA LEU A 125 -10.55 16.75 -5.09
C LEU A 125 -10.30 15.26 -5.37
N VAL A 126 -10.34 14.47 -4.32
CA VAL A 126 -10.14 13.02 -4.35
C VAL A 126 -11.35 12.30 -3.78
N GLY A 127 -11.52 11.05 -4.18
CA GLY A 127 -12.58 10.17 -3.72
C GLY A 127 -12.02 8.88 -3.16
N ARG A 128 -12.78 8.23 -2.28
CA ARG A 128 -12.49 6.87 -1.78
C ARG A 128 -13.82 6.13 -1.62
N ILE A 129 -13.88 4.87 -2.05
CA ILE A 129 -15.02 3.98 -1.78
C ILE A 129 -14.55 2.89 -0.84
N GLY A 130 -15.25 2.73 0.28
CA GLY A 130 -14.84 1.88 1.38
C GLY A 130 -14.18 2.68 2.50
N ASP A 131 -13.82 1.97 3.57
CA ASP A 131 -13.12 2.57 4.70
C ASP A 131 -11.65 2.86 4.36
N GLN A 132 -10.91 3.37 5.33
CA GLN A 132 -9.52 3.77 5.15
C GLN A 132 -8.58 2.61 4.83
N ASP A 133 -8.93 1.40 5.25
CA ASP A 133 -8.07 0.22 5.08
C ASP A 133 -8.32 -0.44 3.73
N THR A 134 -9.56 -0.35 3.23
CA THR A 134 -10.02 -1.06 2.02
C THR A 134 -10.13 -0.17 0.80
N GLY A 135 -10.40 1.13 0.99
CA GLY A 135 -10.63 2.06 -0.08
C GLY A 135 -9.35 2.73 -0.55
N GLN A 136 -9.02 2.56 -1.84
CA GLN A 136 -7.93 3.29 -2.47
C GLN A 136 -8.41 4.69 -2.90
N PRO A 137 -7.68 5.77 -2.53
CA PRO A 137 -7.95 7.10 -3.05
C PRO A 137 -7.81 7.15 -4.57
N PHE A 138 -8.72 7.87 -5.23
CA PHE A 138 -8.66 8.13 -6.67
C PHE A 138 -8.92 9.61 -6.95
N LEU A 139 -8.43 10.08 -8.09
CA LEU A 139 -8.63 11.46 -8.52
C LEU A 139 -10.08 11.65 -8.99
N VAL A 140 -10.78 12.59 -8.36
CA VAL A 140 -12.10 13.05 -8.83
C VAL A 140 -11.91 14.24 -9.78
N GLY A 141 -11.09 15.21 -9.39
CA GLY A 141 -10.84 16.39 -10.22
C GLY A 141 -12.10 17.21 -10.49
N ALA A 142 -12.12 17.93 -11.62
CA ALA A 142 -13.31 18.68 -12.05
C ALA A 142 -14.44 17.77 -12.55
N LYS A 143 -14.11 16.58 -13.07
CA LYS A 143 -15.07 15.57 -13.49
C LYS A 143 -14.45 14.18 -13.41
N SER A 144 -15.17 13.23 -12.82
CA SER A 144 -14.87 11.81 -12.85
C SER A 144 -16.10 10.99 -13.24
N ASP A 145 -15.87 9.91 -13.96
CA ASP A 145 -16.91 8.98 -14.40
C ASP A 145 -16.35 7.56 -14.36
N PHE A 146 -16.93 6.72 -13.52
CA PHE A 146 -16.38 5.41 -13.24
C PHE A 146 -17.43 4.39 -12.84
N THR A 147 -17.07 3.11 -13.00
CA THR A 147 -17.86 2.00 -12.48
C THR A 147 -17.31 1.58 -11.13
N VAL A 148 -18.19 1.49 -10.15
CA VAL A 148 -17.91 1.00 -8.80
C VAL A 148 -17.60 -0.48 -8.91
N VAL A 149 -16.37 -0.86 -8.61
CA VAL A 149 -15.98 -2.26 -8.72
C VAL A 149 -16.24 -3.00 -7.41
N SER A 150 -16.17 -2.30 -6.28
CA SER A 150 -16.39 -2.86 -4.95
C SER A 150 -17.38 -2.01 -4.18
N ALA A 151 -18.36 -2.64 -3.54
CA ALA A 151 -19.34 -1.92 -2.74
C ALA A 151 -18.69 -1.25 -1.53
N GLY A 152 -19.18 -0.07 -1.13
CA GLY A 152 -18.69 0.65 0.03
C GLY A 152 -19.23 2.08 0.12
N ARG A 153 -18.97 2.72 1.27
CA ARG A 153 -19.29 4.13 1.49
C ARG A 153 -18.38 5.03 0.66
N LEU A 154 -18.95 5.98 -0.07
CA LEU A 154 -18.20 7.01 -0.80
C LEU A 154 -17.81 8.16 0.14
N TYR A 155 -16.53 8.49 0.15
CA TYR A 155 -15.97 9.66 0.79
C TYR A 155 -15.38 10.58 -0.28
N LEU A 156 -15.50 11.89 -0.08
CA LEU A 156 -14.79 12.90 -0.85
C LEU A 156 -13.79 13.62 0.06
N GLY A 157 -12.68 14.11 -0.49
CA GLY A 157 -11.64 14.74 0.30
C GLY A 157 -10.78 15.71 -0.49
N VAL A 158 -10.06 16.56 0.23
CA VAL A 158 -9.02 17.42 -0.35
C VAL A 158 -7.66 16.74 -0.20
N ASN A 159 -6.92 16.63 -1.31
CA ASN A 159 -5.61 15.98 -1.34
C ASN A 159 -4.54 16.83 -0.64
N GLN A 160 -4.45 16.72 0.68
CA GLN A 160 -3.54 17.50 1.52
C GLN A 160 -3.11 16.73 2.78
N GLU A 161 -2.04 17.17 3.44
CA GLU A 161 -1.58 16.60 4.72
C GLU A 161 -2.59 16.89 5.83
N SER A 162 -2.60 16.09 6.90
CA SER A 162 -3.57 16.22 8.00
C SER A 162 -3.44 17.50 8.83
N ASN A 163 -2.32 18.21 8.72
CA ASN A 163 -2.05 19.50 9.38
C ASN A 163 -2.12 20.69 8.40
N ASP A 164 -2.59 20.45 7.18
CA ASP A 164 -2.66 21.44 6.12
C ASP A 164 -4.11 21.92 5.91
N SER A 165 -4.29 23.15 5.42
CA SER A 165 -5.61 23.73 5.19
C SER A 165 -5.55 24.84 4.14
N ALA A 166 -6.65 25.04 3.42
CA ALA A 166 -6.84 26.15 2.49
C ALA A 166 -8.11 26.94 2.80
N ASP A 167 -8.14 28.20 2.39
CA ASP A 167 -9.36 28.99 2.32
C ASP A 167 -10.16 28.62 1.07
N GLY A 168 -11.49 28.72 1.16
CA GLY A 168 -12.41 28.42 0.05
C GLY A 168 -13.08 27.06 0.16
N SER A 169 -13.76 26.67 -0.91
CA SER A 169 -14.56 25.44 -0.95
C SER A 169 -14.75 24.90 -2.36
N TYR A 170 -15.01 23.60 -2.44
CA TYR A 170 -15.57 22.95 -3.61
C TYR A 170 -17.06 22.65 -3.43
N ALA A 171 -17.77 22.67 -4.55
CA ALA A 171 -19.12 22.12 -4.69
C ALA A 171 -19.05 20.97 -5.69
N ALA A 172 -19.40 19.76 -5.24
CA ALA A 172 -19.40 18.54 -6.03
C ALA A 172 -20.83 18.01 -6.19
N HIS A 173 -21.24 17.73 -7.42
CA HIS A 173 -22.48 17.09 -7.78
C HIS A 173 -22.22 15.62 -8.09
N VAL A 174 -22.81 14.72 -7.32
CA VAL A 174 -22.64 13.26 -7.43
C VAL A 174 -23.91 12.65 -7.99
N GLU A 175 -23.79 11.89 -9.07
CA GLU A 175 -24.85 11.08 -9.65
C GLU A 175 -24.45 9.60 -9.61
N VAL A 176 -25.37 8.75 -9.15
CA VAL A 176 -25.18 7.30 -9.12
C VAL A 176 -26.26 6.65 -9.99
N TYR A 177 -25.82 5.83 -10.93
CA TYR A 177 -26.66 5.11 -11.87
C TYR A 177 -26.62 3.61 -11.54
N GLU A 178 -27.78 2.96 -11.67
CA GLU A 178 -27.89 1.50 -11.54
C GLU A 178 -26.92 0.79 -12.53
N PRO A 179 -26.44 -0.42 -12.21
CA PRO A 179 -25.58 -1.17 -13.12
C PRO A 179 -26.25 -1.35 -14.48
N ASP A 180 -25.48 -1.15 -15.55
CA ASP A 180 -25.94 -1.49 -16.88
C ASP A 180 -26.17 -3.00 -16.97
N LYS A 181 -27.38 -3.42 -17.34
CA LYS A 181 -27.74 -4.85 -17.46
C LYS A 181 -26.91 -5.58 -18.53
N THR A 182 -26.22 -4.83 -19.39
CA THR A 182 -25.32 -5.37 -20.42
C THR A 182 -23.88 -5.59 -19.93
N VAL A 183 -23.50 -4.97 -18.81
CA VAL A 183 -22.17 -5.11 -18.19
C VAL A 183 -22.32 -5.95 -16.93
N THR A 184 -22.01 -7.24 -16.99
CA THR A 184 -21.95 -8.07 -15.78
C THR A 184 -20.62 -7.78 -15.07
N PRO A 185 -20.61 -7.10 -13.92
CA PRO A 185 -19.38 -6.93 -13.16
C PRO A 185 -19.05 -8.30 -12.54
N VAL A 186 -17.84 -8.81 -12.77
CA VAL A 186 -17.34 -10.00 -12.07
C VAL A 186 -16.94 -9.57 -10.65
N THR A 187 -17.92 -9.27 -9.82
CA THR A 187 -17.73 -8.77 -8.46
C THR A 187 -18.59 -9.60 -7.51
N PHE A 188 -17.93 -10.35 -6.65
CA PHE A 188 -18.56 -11.24 -5.69
C PHE A 188 -18.49 -10.64 -4.30
N ALA A 189 -19.60 -10.62 -3.58
CA ALA A 189 -19.53 -10.46 -2.14
C ALA A 189 -18.92 -11.75 -1.55
N ALA A 190 -17.81 -11.63 -0.82
CA ALA A 190 -17.18 -12.77 -0.17
C ALA A 190 -18.18 -13.42 0.80
N ARG A 191 -18.49 -14.70 0.58
CA ARG A 191 -19.42 -15.45 1.43
C ARG A 191 -18.68 -16.19 2.52
N ASP A 192 -19.07 -15.97 3.77
CA ASP A 192 -18.68 -16.83 4.88
C ASP A 192 -19.29 -18.22 4.68
N VAL A 193 -18.42 -19.23 4.55
CA VAL A 193 -18.83 -20.63 4.42
C VAL A 193 -18.24 -21.43 5.56
N LYS A 194 -18.99 -22.44 6.00
CA LYS A 194 -18.51 -23.37 7.02
C LYS A 194 -17.31 -24.19 6.50
N GLU A 195 -17.36 -24.59 5.23
CA GLU A 195 -16.38 -25.45 4.59
C GLU A 195 -16.16 -25.01 3.14
N ILE A 196 -14.91 -25.05 2.69
CA ILE A 196 -14.52 -24.90 1.29
C ILE A 196 -14.02 -26.27 0.80
N SER A 197 -14.46 -26.71 -0.38
CA SER A 197 -14.09 -28.02 -0.92
C SER A 197 -12.56 -28.19 -0.99
N GLY A 198 -12.06 -29.31 -0.44
CA GLY A 198 -10.63 -29.62 -0.36
C GLY A 198 -9.87 -28.91 0.76
N VAL A 199 -10.54 -28.14 1.61
CA VAL A 199 -9.96 -27.49 2.80
C VAL A 199 -10.34 -28.31 4.04
N ASP A 200 -9.45 -29.24 4.40
CA ASP A 200 -9.61 -30.14 5.55
C ASP A 200 -8.26 -30.40 6.23
N GLY A 201 -8.24 -31.21 7.30
CA GLY A 201 -7.02 -31.54 8.02
C GLY A 201 -5.92 -32.17 7.15
N SER A 202 -6.29 -32.88 6.08
CA SER A 202 -5.34 -33.50 5.14
C SER A 202 -4.63 -32.47 4.26
N LEU A 203 -5.25 -31.31 4.01
CA LEU A 203 -4.59 -30.19 3.35
C LEU A 203 -3.51 -29.60 4.27
N PHE A 204 -3.85 -29.36 5.54
CA PHE A 204 -2.94 -28.74 6.50
C PHE A 204 -1.78 -29.66 6.91
N SER A 205 -1.97 -30.98 6.90
CA SER A 205 -0.88 -31.93 7.16
C SER A 205 0.23 -31.93 6.09
N LYS A 206 -0.02 -31.34 4.91
CA LYS A 206 0.94 -31.26 3.80
C LYS A 206 1.82 -30.00 3.84
N MET A 207 1.57 -29.06 4.76
CA MET A 207 2.32 -27.82 4.84
C MET A 207 2.90 -27.57 6.24
N PRO A 208 4.12 -27.04 6.34
CA PRO A 208 4.62 -26.54 7.61
C PRO A 208 3.73 -25.40 8.13
N ARG A 209 3.57 -25.31 9.45
CA ARG A 209 2.84 -24.21 10.11
C ARG A 209 3.70 -22.96 10.33
N ARG A 210 5.00 -23.06 10.04
CA ARG A 210 6.01 -22.02 10.20
C ARG A 210 6.85 -21.93 8.93
N VAL A 211 7.13 -20.72 8.49
CA VAL A 211 8.20 -20.48 7.52
C VAL A 211 9.54 -20.54 8.25
N SER A 212 10.65 -20.56 7.51
CA SER A 212 12.00 -20.63 8.08
C SER A 212 12.96 -19.64 7.42
N ASP A 213 14.05 -19.29 8.09
CA ASP A 213 15.18 -18.64 7.41
C ASP A 213 16.01 -19.65 6.59
N LYS A 214 17.06 -19.18 5.91
CA LYS A 214 17.96 -20.04 5.11
C LYS A 214 18.65 -21.14 5.92
N ASP A 215 18.78 -20.98 7.23
CA ASP A 215 19.45 -21.90 8.14
C ASP A 215 18.45 -22.85 8.83
N GLY A 216 17.16 -22.75 8.49
CA GLY A 216 16.09 -23.58 9.01
C GLY A 216 15.48 -23.09 10.33
N ASN A 217 15.88 -21.91 10.83
CA ASN A 217 15.30 -21.38 12.06
C ASN A 217 13.85 -20.94 11.82
N PRO A 218 12.92 -21.28 12.72
CA PRO A 218 11.50 -21.01 12.51
C PRO A 218 11.19 -19.51 12.57
N GLY A 219 10.59 -18.99 11.49
CA GLY A 219 10.21 -17.59 11.26
C GLY A 219 8.72 -17.34 11.50
N ASP A 220 8.04 -16.67 10.59
CA ASP A 220 6.63 -16.27 10.77
C ASP A 220 5.66 -17.48 10.76
N MET A 221 4.43 -17.24 11.21
CA MET A 221 3.34 -18.21 11.15
C MET A 221 2.71 -18.22 9.75
N VAL A 222 2.35 -19.41 9.27
CA VAL A 222 1.42 -19.54 8.14
C VAL A 222 0.01 -19.25 8.64
N ASN A 223 -0.53 -18.07 8.35
CA ASN A 223 -1.82 -17.59 8.87
C ASN A 223 -2.91 -17.39 7.81
N PHE A 224 -2.60 -17.53 6.51
CA PHE A 224 -3.63 -17.56 5.47
C PHE A 224 -3.29 -18.46 4.27
N ILE A 225 -4.32 -18.82 3.50
CA ILE A 225 -4.27 -19.59 2.25
C ILE A 225 -5.16 -18.91 1.21
N LEU A 226 -4.67 -18.83 -0.03
CA LEU A 226 -5.48 -18.46 -1.19
C LEU A 226 -5.65 -19.66 -2.12
N LEU A 227 -6.88 -19.90 -2.57
CA LEU A 227 -7.22 -20.94 -3.55
C LEU A 227 -7.58 -20.28 -4.87
N GLY A 228 -6.81 -20.54 -5.91
CA GLY A 228 -7.07 -20.00 -7.24
C GLY A 228 -5.82 -19.86 -8.10
N PRO A 229 -5.99 -19.56 -9.39
CA PRO A 229 -4.88 -19.40 -10.31
C PRO A 229 -4.04 -18.15 -9.99
N GLU A 230 -2.80 -18.15 -10.46
CA GLU A 230 -1.81 -17.10 -10.17
C GLU A 230 -2.25 -15.69 -10.60
N ASN A 231 -2.97 -15.59 -11.73
CA ASN A 231 -3.53 -14.32 -12.20
C ASN A 231 -4.58 -13.77 -11.23
N ALA A 232 -5.43 -14.62 -10.64
CA ALA A 232 -6.41 -14.20 -9.63
C ALA A 232 -5.70 -13.69 -8.35
N VAL A 233 -4.61 -14.34 -7.95
CA VAL A 233 -3.78 -13.89 -6.82
C VAL A 233 -3.18 -12.51 -7.07
N GLN A 234 -2.59 -12.28 -8.25
CA GLN A 234 -2.01 -10.98 -8.56
C GLN A 234 -3.10 -9.89 -8.64
N GLN A 235 -4.22 -10.18 -9.29
CA GLN A 235 -5.34 -9.24 -9.42
C GLN A 235 -5.96 -8.89 -8.06
N VAL A 236 -6.14 -9.85 -7.13
CA VAL A 236 -6.72 -9.56 -5.81
C VAL A 236 -5.82 -8.63 -4.99
N PHE A 237 -4.51 -8.86 -4.99
CA PHE A 237 -3.58 -7.99 -4.27
C PHE A 237 -3.49 -6.60 -4.90
N GLU A 238 -3.35 -6.52 -6.22
CA GLU A 238 -3.31 -5.25 -6.95
C GLU A 238 -4.57 -4.42 -6.69
N ARG A 239 -5.74 -5.05 -6.79
CA ARG A 239 -7.03 -4.38 -6.58
C ARG A 239 -7.27 -3.98 -5.12
N ALA A 240 -6.68 -4.70 -4.17
CA ALA A 240 -6.68 -4.31 -2.77
C ALA A 240 -5.63 -3.24 -2.45
N GLY A 241 -4.83 -2.78 -3.42
CA GLY A 241 -3.80 -1.76 -3.22
C GLY A 241 -2.52 -2.28 -2.55
N TRP A 242 -2.34 -3.60 -2.49
CA TRP A 242 -1.08 -4.20 -2.06
C TRP A 242 -0.05 -4.06 -3.17
N VAL A 243 1.12 -3.54 -2.82
CA VAL A 243 2.22 -3.33 -3.76
C VAL A 243 3.15 -4.53 -3.68
N LYS A 244 3.50 -5.10 -4.84
CA LYS A 244 4.54 -6.13 -4.92
C LYS A 244 5.90 -5.53 -4.56
N VAL A 245 6.61 -6.17 -3.65
CA VAL A 245 7.90 -5.71 -3.15
C VAL A 245 9.02 -6.62 -3.66
N ASP A 246 10.12 -6.02 -4.09
CA ASP A 246 11.28 -6.74 -4.58
C ASP A 246 11.99 -7.54 -3.48
N ARG A 247 12.72 -8.57 -3.90
CA ARG A 247 13.45 -9.47 -3.00
C ARG A 247 14.75 -8.81 -2.49
N ALA A 248 15.16 -9.14 -1.27
CA ALA A 248 16.25 -8.47 -0.56
C ALA A 248 17.59 -8.27 -1.34
N PRO A 249 18.19 -7.06 -1.28
CA PRO A 249 19.63 -6.82 -1.44
C PRO A 249 20.40 -7.14 -0.14
N ARG A 250 21.74 -7.07 -0.18
CA ARG A 250 22.65 -7.41 0.94
C ARG A 250 22.45 -6.49 2.17
N ASP A 251 22.72 -6.99 3.38
CA ASP A 251 22.48 -6.31 4.67
C ASP A 251 23.03 -4.87 4.79
N ALA A 252 24.19 -4.59 4.20
CA ALA A 252 24.78 -3.25 4.19
C ALA A 252 23.96 -2.24 3.35
N VAL A 253 23.33 -2.70 2.27
CA VAL A 253 22.44 -1.89 1.43
C VAL A 253 21.13 -1.60 2.16
N LEU A 254 20.62 -2.58 2.94
CA LEU A 254 19.42 -2.40 3.73
C LEU A 254 19.60 -1.34 4.83
N THR A 255 20.74 -1.37 5.53
CA THR A 255 21.05 -0.40 6.60
C THR A 255 21.15 1.02 6.04
N ALA A 256 21.87 1.21 4.93
CA ALA A 256 21.99 2.51 4.27
C ALA A 256 20.65 3.01 3.68
N LEU A 257 19.77 2.10 3.23
CA LEU A 257 18.39 2.45 2.88
C LEU A 257 17.67 2.98 4.13
N ILE A 258 17.59 2.19 5.22
CA ILE A 258 16.87 2.56 6.45
C ILE A 258 17.24 3.96 6.96
N GLU A 259 18.52 4.30 6.95
CA GLU A 259 19.02 5.60 7.45
C GLU A 259 18.63 6.82 6.59
N SER A 260 18.19 6.60 5.34
CA SER A 260 17.94 7.67 4.35
C SER A 260 16.49 7.80 3.87
N LEU A 261 15.56 6.99 4.39
CA LEU A 261 14.25 6.75 3.77
C LEU A 261 13.13 7.75 4.12
N SER A 262 12.33 8.08 3.11
CA SER A 262 10.96 8.59 3.26
C SER A 262 9.96 7.44 3.42
N LYS A 263 8.75 7.71 3.93
CA LYS A 263 7.69 6.70 4.16
C LYS A 263 7.37 5.86 2.90
N GLU A 264 7.43 6.47 1.73
CA GLU A 264 7.11 5.81 0.46
C GLU A 264 8.08 4.69 0.12
N ALA A 265 9.36 4.97 0.27
CA ALA A 265 10.40 4.02 -0.05
C ALA A 265 10.53 2.95 1.07
N TYR A 266 9.92 3.19 2.25
CA TYR A 266 9.74 2.16 3.28
C TYR A 266 8.73 1.06 2.88
N VAL A 267 7.60 1.39 2.25
CA VAL A 267 6.62 0.38 1.79
C VAL A 267 7.22 -0.52 0.72
N GLN A 268 8.07 0.06 -0.15
CA GLN A 268 8.80 -0.66 -1.18
C GLN A 268 10.09 -1.31 -0.68
N MET A 269 10.40 -1.20 0.62
CA MET A 269 11.64 -1.77 1.15
C MET A 269 11.65 -3.29 0.98
N PRO A 270 12.78 -3.84 0.52
CA PRO A 270 12.90 -5.26 0.28
C PRO A 270 12.58 -6.10 1.52
N MET A 271 12.04 -7.30 1.28
CA MET A 271 11.78 -8.28 2.33
C MET A 271 12.86 -9.36 2.36
N SER A 272 13.30 -9.75 3.56
CA SER A 272 14.18 -10.90 3.73
C SER A 272 13.55 -12.17 3.13
N GLN A 273 14.40 -13.02 2.57
CA GLN A 273 13.99 -14.31 2.04
C GLN A 273 13.61 -15.25 3.19
N LEU A 274 12.43 -15.85 3.10
CA LEU A 274 11.95 -16.89 4.00
C LEU A 274 11.55 -18.11 3.19
N TYR A 275 11.63 -19.27 3.81
CA TYR A 275 11.58 -20.57 3.15
C TYR A 275 10.37 -21.36 3.63
N LEU A 276 9.65 -21.92 2.66
CA LEU A 276 8.58 -22.89 2.83
C LEU A 276 8.66 -23.87 1.66
N PHE A 277 8.36 -25.15 1.89
CA PHE A 277 8.52 -26.21 0.89
C PHE A 277 9.95 -26.33 0.33
N GLY A 278 10.96 -26.04 1.16
CA GLY A 278 12.38 -26.10 0.78
C GLY A 278 12.84 -25.01 -0.19
N ARG A 279 12.04 -23.98 -0.44
CA ARG A 279 12.35 -22.87 -1.36
C ARG A 279 11.89 -21.53 -0.81
N TYR A 280 12.46 -20.44 -1.35
CA TYR A 280 12.07 -19.09 -0.97
C TYR A 280 10.71 -18.68 -1.57
N GLN A 281 10.14 -17.56 -1.09
CA GLN A 281 8.82 -17.06 -1.47
C GLN A 281 8.70 -16.68 -2.95
N ASP A 282 7.54 -16.92 -3.55
CA ASP A 282 7.26 -16.48 -4.92
C ASP A 282 6.99 -14.97 -4.95
N TYR A 283 6.20 -14.48 -3.99
CA TYR A 283 5.77 -13.09 -3.89
C TYR A 283 5.99 -12.52 -2.49
N GLY A 284 6.29 -11.23 -2.43
CA GLY A 284 6.18 -10.38 -1.25
C GLY A 284 5.29 -9.19 -1.58
N PHE A 285 4.35 -8.87 -0.70
CA PHE A 285 3.43 -7.75 -0.86
C PHE A 285 3.43 -6.88 0.39
N ALA A 286 3.40 -5.57 0.20
CA ALA A 286 3.23 -4.61 1.29
C ALA A 286 2.05 -3.69 1.03
N HIS A 287 1.34 -3.34 2.09
CA HIS A 287 0.30 -2.32 2.07
C HIS A 287 0.70 -1.23 3.06
N ALA A 288 0.63 0.03 2.62
CA ALA A 288 0.96 1.16 3.47
C ALA A 288 -0.06 1.27 4.61
N ASP A 289 0.39 1.63 5.80
CA ASP A 289 -0.48 2.20 6.83
C ASP A 289 -0.67 3.70 6.48
N PRO A 290 -1.89 4.13 6.13
CA PRO A 290 -2.14 5.50 5.66
C PRO A 290 -1.96 6.58 6.75
N VAL A 291 -1.83 6.23 8.04
CA VAL A 291 -1.75 7.21 9.15
C VAL A 291 -0.38 7.22 9.85
N ALA A 292 0.44 6.19 9.67
CA ALA A 292 1.65 6.06 10.48
C ALA A 292 2.74 7.08 10.14
N VAL A 293 3.26 7.75 11.18
CA VAL A 293 4.46 8.62 11.14
C VAL A 293 5.75 7.79 11.26
N VAL A 294 5.62 6.52 11.67
CA VAL A 294 6.71 5.57 11.92
C VAL A 294 6.73 4.53 10.79
N ALA A 295 7.86 3.84 10.64
CA ALA A 295 8.11 2.70 9.76
C ALA A 295 7.18 1.49 10.06
N THR A 296 5.87 1.65 9.87
CA THR A 296 4.88 0.58 9.94
C THR A 296 4.36 0.25 8.56
N ARG A 297 4.11 -1.04 8.32
CA ARG A 297 3.53 -1.53 7.07
C ARG A 297 2.91 -2.90 7.31
N HIS A 298 1.78 -3.15 6.67
CA HIS A 298 1.27 -4.49 6.52
C HIS A 298 2.12 -5.19 5.48
N HIS A 299 2.57 -6.40 5.76
CA HIS A 299 3.42 -7.10 4.82
C HIS A 299 3.19 -8.60 4.87
N LEU A 300 3.33 -9.24 3.71
CA LEU A 300 3.15 -10.68 3.60
C LEU A 300 4.05 -11.30 2.55
N ARG A 301 4.24 -12.60 2.70
CA ARG A 301 4.93 -13.45 1.74
C ARG A 301 4.01 -14.59 1.32
N LEU A 302 4.17 -15.03 0.07
CA LEU A 302 3.32 -16.05 -0.53
C LEU A 302 4.15 -17.11 -1.25
N TRP A 303 3.79 -18.38 -1.06
CA TRP A 303 4.38 -19.55 -1.70
C TRP A 303 3.29 -20.37 -2.40
N LYS A 304 3.48 -20.67 -3.68
CA LYS A 304 2.72 -21.70 -4.40
C LYS A 304 3.04 -23.07 -3.82
N ALA A 305 2.03 -23.76 -3.30
CA ALA A 305 2.22 -25.11 -2.79
C ALA A 305 2.52 -26.09 -3.94
N PRO A 306 3.28 -27.17 -3.70
CA PRO A 306 3.54 -28.23 -4.69
C PRO A 306 2.35 -29.19 -4.86
N PHE A 307 1.16 -28.82 -4.37
CA PHE A 307 -0.05 -29.62 -4.39
C PHE A 307 -1.28 -28.72 -4.61
N THR A 308 -2.41 -29.35 -4.92
CA THR A 308 -3.70 -28.70 -5.14
C THR A 308 -4.72 -29.10 -4.08
N ALA A 309 -5.79 -28.32 -3.95
CA ALA A 309 -6.95 -28.62 -3.10
C ALA A 309 -8.21 -28.59 -3.98
N ALA A 310 -8.88 -29.73 -4.14
CA ALA A 310 -10.05 -29.86 -5.03
C ALA A 310 -9.83 -29.27 -6.45
N GLY A 311 -8.63 -29.50 -7.03
CA GLY A 311 -8.24 -28.97 -8.35
C GLY A 311 -7.81 -27.50 -8.36
N GLN A 312 -7.91 -26.78 -7.24
CA GLN A 312 -7.44 -25.40 -7.12
C GLN A 312 -5.95 -25.34 -6.82
N THR A 313 -5.26 -24.38 -7.42
CA THR A 313 -3.89 -24.04 -7.00
C THR A 313 -3.92 -23.45 -5.60
N VAL A 314 -3.06 -23.96 -4.72
CA VAL A 314 -2.96 -23.52 -3.32
C VAL A 314 -1.79 -22.57 -3.19
N TRP A 315 -2.05 -21.39 -2.62
CA TRP A 315 -1.03 -20.44 -2.21
C TRP A 315 -1.05 -20.31 -0.70
N VAL A 316 0.11 -20.53 -0.08
CA VAL A 316 0.28 -20.50 1.36
C VAL A 316 0.95 -19.20 1.74
N GLY A 317 0.40 -18.51 2.73
CA GLY A 317 0.80 -17.16 3.09
C GLY A 317 1.18 -17.00 4.55
N ALA A 318 2.14 -16.10 4.77
CA ALA A 318 2.51 -15.60 6.09
C ALA A 318 2.45 -14.07 6.05
N ALA A 319 1.51 -13.49 6.79
CA ALA A 319 1.34 -12.05 6.92
C ALA A 319 1.75 -11.57 8.32
N THR A 320 2.46 -10.44 8.39
CA THR A 320 2.88 -9.78 9.63
C THR A 320 2.76 -8.27 9.48
N HIS A 321 2.37 -7.59 10.55
CA HIS A 321 2.36 -6.13 10.62
C HIS A 321 3.68 -5.62 11.21
N ASP A 322 4.45 -4.81 10.48
CA ASP A 322 5.63 -4.16 11.03
C ASP A 322 5.19 -2.96 11.90
N THR A 323 5.71 -2.87 13.12
CA THR A 323 5.44 -1.76 14.06
C THR A 323 6.67 -0.88 14.32
N GLY A 324 7.78 -1.15 13.62
CA GLY A 324 9.03 -0.38 13.69
C GLY A 324 10.26 -1.27 13.49
N PHE A 325 11.36 -0.92 14.16
CA PHE A 325 12.62 -1.66 14.11
C PHE A 325 13.02 -2.19 15.48
N GLU A 326 13.72 -3.33 15.50
CA GLU A 326 14.35 -3.91 16.67
C GLU A 326 15.73 -4.50 16.35
N ARG A 327 16.47 -4.89 17.38
CA ARG A 327 17.78 -5.53 17.24
C ARG A 327 17.59 -7.03 16.98
N ASP A 328 18.11 -7.52 15.86
CA ASP A 328 18.14 -8.95 15.54
C ASP A 328 19.04 -9.68 16.57
N ARG A 329 18.45 -10.63 17.30
CA ARG A 329 19.13 -11.35 18.38
C ARG A 329 20.21 -12.33 17.87
N ARG A 330 20.23 -12.65 16.58
CA ARG A 330 21.20 -13.60 15.99
C ARG A 330 22.51 -12.94 15.60
N ASN A 331 22.44 -11.76 14.98
CA ASN A 331 23.59 -11.10 14.34
C ASN A 331 23.81 -9.67 14.81
N ASN A 332 22.99 -9.18 15.75
CA ASN A 332 23.09 -7.83 16.31
C ASN A 332 22.73 -6.68 15.35
N GLY A 333 22.24 -7.00 14.15
CA GLY A 333 21.80 -6.03 13.16
C GLY A 333 20.43 -5.41 13.47
N ILE A 334 19.96 -4.57 12.55
CA ILE A 334 18.62 -3.97 12.62
C ILE A 334 17.65 -4.86 11.81
N THR A 335 16.52 -5.22 12.41
CA THR A 335 15.41 -5.93 11.76
C THR A 335 14.09 -5.23 12.03
N HIS A 336 13.06 -5.53 11.26
CA HIS A 336 11.72 -5.04 11.55
C HIS A 336 11.17 -5.72 12.82
N LYS A 337 10.49 -4.93 13.65
CA LYS A 337 9.71 -5.41 14.77
C LYS A 337 8.30 -5.68 14.29
N ILE A 338 7.83 -6.92 14.45
CA ILE A 338 6.45 -7.27 14.12
C ILE A 338 5.51 -7.02 15.29
N ASP A 339 4.26 -6.71 14.99
CA ASP A 339 3.16 -6.76 15.96
C ASP A 339 3.00 -8.20 16.46
N PRO A 340 2.99 -8.43 17.80
CA PRO A 340 2.80 -9.76 18.33
C PRO A 340 1.41 -10.34 18.04
N ASN A 341 0.39 -9.54 17.73
CA ASN A 341 -0.95 -10.02 17.38
C ASN A 341 -1.05 -10.34 15.88
N VAL A 342 -0.64 -11.55 15.49
CA VAL A 342 -0.68 -11.97 14.07
C VAL A 342 -2.09 -12.25 13.56
N ASP A 343 -3.08 -12.36 14.45
CA ASP A 343 -4.48 -12.48 14.06
C ASP A 343 -5.01 -11.15 13.51
N ALA A 344 -4.64 -10.01 14.11
CA ALA A 344 -5.04 -8.70 13.59
C ALA A 344 -4.55 -8.48 12.15
N GLU A 345 -3.34 -8.93 11.82
CA GLU A 345 -2.83 -8.88 10.45
C GLU A 345 -3.57 -9.85 9.51
N ARG A 346 -3.87 -11.07 9.97
CA ARG A 346 -4.69 -12.02 9.18
C ARG A 346 -6.06 -11.42 8.85
N ASP A 347 -6.69 -10.80 9.84
CA ASP A 347 -8.01 -10.19 9.70
C ASP A 347 -7.93 -8.95 8.78
N TYR A 348 -6.81 -8.21 8.79
CA TYR A 348 -6.53 -7.14 7.83
C TYR A 348 -6.39 -7.66 6.39
N VAL A 349 -5.68 -8.79 6.18
CA VAL A 349 -5.62 -9.47 4.88
C VAL A 349 -7.01 -9.90 4.42
N GLU A 350 -7.82 -10.51 5.30
CA GLU A 350 -9.20 -10.86 4.96
C GLU A 350 -9.99 -9.64 4.51
N LYS A 351 -9.97 -8.57 5.33
CA LYS A 351 -10.73 -7.35 5.12
C LYS A 351 -10.39 -6.73 3.77
N THR A 352 -9.10 -6.51 3.51
CA THR A 352 -8.63 -5.85 2.28
C THR A 352 -8.88 -6.70 1.03
N LEU A 353 -8.60 -8.00 1.07
CA LEU A 353 -8.82 -8.87 -0.09
C LEU A 353 -10.31 -9.13 -0.36
N SER A 354 -11.13 -9.29 0.67
CA SER A 354 -12.58 -9.50 0.51
C SER A 354 -13.28 -8.28 -0.09
N ALA A 355 -12.78 -7.08 0.22
CA ALA A 355 -13.28 -5.83 -0.35
C ALA A 355 -13.04 -5.71 -1.86
N THR A 356 -12.19 -6.55 -2.48
CA THR A 356 -11.90 -6.48 -3.91
C THR A 356 -12.99 -7.07 -4.80
N GLY A 357 -14.01 -7.74 -4.25
CA GLY A 357 -14.97 -8.45 -5.09
C GLY A 357 -14.41 -9.66 -5.86
N LEU A 358 -13.15 -10.07 -5.63
CA LEU A 358 -12.52 -11.23 -6.26
C LEU A 358 -12.45 -12.46 -5.34
N VAL A 359 -13.00 -12.34 -4.13
CA VAL A 359 -13.14 -13.43 -3.16
C VAL A 359 -14.58 -13.95 -3.21
N THR A 360 -14.74 -15.24 -3.49
CA THR A 360 -16.05 -15.89 -3.67
C THR A 360 -16.56 -16.58 -2.40
N GLU A 361 -15.64 -17.15 -1.64
CA GLU A 361 -15.86 -17.91 -0.40
C GLU A 361 -14.69 -17.61 0.54
N LYS A 362 -14.99 -17.48 1.84
CA LYS A 362 -14.00 -17.35 2.90
C LYS A 362 -14.37 -18.21 4.09
N THR A 363 -13.37 -18.71 4.79
CA THR A 363 -13.55 -19.46 6.03
C THR A 363 -12.30 -19.38 6.91
N HIS A 364 -12.45 -19.67 8.20
CA HIS A 364 -11.36 -19.81 9.16
C HIS A 364 -11.24 -21.26 9.60
N PHE A 365 -10.15 -21.91 9.22
CA PHE A 365 -9.89 -23.29 9.59
C PHE A 365 -8.98 -23.36 10.81
N VAL A 366 -9.26 -24.24 11.77
CA VAL A 366 -8.36 -24.52 12.91
C VAL A 366 -7.61 -25.82 12.62
N PRO A 367 -6.31 -25.79 12.29
CA PRO A 367 -5.53 -27.01 12.10
C PRO A 367 -5.37 -27.79 13.39
N ASP A 368 -5.20 -29.11 13.25
CA ASP A 368 -4.72 -29.95 14.35
C ASP A 368 -3.38 -29.40 14.87
N HIS A 369 -3.19 -29.39 16.20
CA HIS A 369 -2.05 -28.76 16.86
C HIS A 369 -1.88 -27.29 16.49
N ALA A 370 -2.98 -26.54 16.59
CA ALA A 370 -3.04 -25.11 16.32
C ALA A 370 -1.90 -24.34 17.02
N LEU A 371 -1.12 -23.60 16.23
CA LEU A 371 -0.03 -22.77 16.73
C LEU A 371 -0.60 -21.50 17.33
N LYS A 372 -0.46 -21.34 18.66
CA LYS A 372 -1.01 -20.19 19.39
C LYS A 372 0.03 -19.17 19.82
N GLU A 373 1.26 -19.60 20.10
CA GLU A 373 2.34 -18.72 20.52
C GLU A 373 3.68 -19.23 19.98
N ALA A 374 4.56 -18.31 19.60
CA ALA A 374 5.91 -18.65 19.15
C ALA A 374 6.84 -17.44 19.13
N LYS A 375 8.10 -17.68 18.77
CA LYS A 375 9.10 -16.65 18.46
C LYS A 375 9.52 -16.73 17.00
N THR A 376 9.72 -15.58 16.35
CA THR A 376 10.31 -15.47 15.01
C THR A 376 11.79 -15.84 15.01
N ALA A 377 12.38 -15.97 13.82
CA ALA A 377 13.81 -16.26 13.66
C ALA A 377 14.70 -15.16 14.27
N THR A 378 14.21 -13.91 14.33
CA THR A 378 14.91 -12.77 14.94
C THR A 378 14.69 -12.67 16.46
N GLY A 379 13.79 -13.49 17.01
CA GLY A 379 13.54 -13.64 18.45
C GLY A 379 12.36 -12.85 19.00
N GLY A 380 11.58 -12.16 18.15
CA GLY A 380 10.33 -11.49 18.53
C GLY A 380 9.22 -12.51 18.81
N SER A 381 8.41 -12.28 19.85
CA SER A 381 7.28 -13.16 20.22
C SER A 381 5.99 -12.76 19.51
N PHE A 382 5.13 -13.72 19.20
CA PHE A 382 3.78 -13.50 18.68
C PHE A 382 2.75 -14.46 19.28
N HIS A 383 1.46 -14.11 19.17
CA HIS A 383 0.30 -14.88 19.59
C HIS A 383 -0.80 -14.92 18.51
N SER A 384 -1.60 -16.00 18.51
CA SER A 384 -2.68 -16.28 17.56
C SER A 384 -3.77 -17.18 18.18
N SER A 385 -4.99 -17.10 17.66
CA SER A 385 -6.07 -18.07 17.87
C SER A 385 -5.72 -19.46 17.32
N GLY A 386 -4.75 -19.53 16.42
CA GLY A 386 -4.31 -20.71 15.70
C GLY A 386 -5.11 -20.99 14.43
N GLN A 387 -6.10 -20.14 14.10
CA GLN A 387 -6.85 -20.23 12.85
C GLN A 387 -6.02 -19.79 11.65
N VAL A 388 -6.31 -20.43 10.52
CA VAL A 388 -5.82 -20.05 9.19
C VAL A 388 -6.99 -19.57 8.36
N LEU A 389 -6.87 -18.34 7.86
CA LEU A 389 -7.81 -17.78 6.90
C LEU A 389 -7.67 -18.52 5.58
N VAL A 390 -8.79 -18.91 4.96
CA VAL A 390 -8.78 -19.49 3.61
C VAL A 390 -9.73 -18.70 2.72
N LEU A 391 -9.20 -18.14 1.64
CA LEU A 391 -9.94 -17.36 0.65
C LEU A 391 -9.93 -18.08 -0.69
N LYS A 392 -11.10 -18.22 -1.31
CA LYS A 392 -11.25 -18.75 -2.66
C LYS A 392 -11.44 -17.63 -3.67
N LEU A 393 -10.50 -17.54 -4.60
CA LEU A 393 -10.40 -16.46 -5.57
C LEU A 393 -11.03 -16.84 -6.89
N VAL A 394 -11.42 -15.81 -7.63
CA VAL A 394 -11.84 -15.86 -9.03
C VAL A 394 -11.07 -14.81 -9.81
N SER A 395 -10.67 -15.15 -11.04
CA SER A 395 -10.09 -14.17 -11.97
C SER A 395 -11.21 -13.44 -12.71
N CYS A 396 -11.05 -12.14 -12.94
CA CYS A 396 -11.82 -11.50 -14.00
C CYS A 396 -11.31 -12.07 -15.33
N ASN A 397 -12.17 -12.76 -16.08
CA ASN A 397 -11.88 -12.93 -17.50
C ASN A 397 -11.95 -11.52 -18.11
N SER A 398 -10.81 -10.99 -18.55
CA SER A 398 -10.81 -9.90 -19.52
C SER A 398 -11.60 -10.41 -20.71
N GLY A 399 -12.82 -9.87 -20.89
CA GLY A 399 -13.67 -10.22 -22.02
C GLY A 399 -12.87 -10.14 -23.31
N SER A 400 -12.94 -11.22 -24.08
CA SER A 400 -12.53 -11.33 -25.48
C SER A 400 -13.15 -10.25 -26.35
#